data_AF-A0A7C4EJS7-F1
#
_entry.id   AF-A0A7C4EJS7-F1
#
_cell.length_a   1.000
_cell.length_b   1.000
_cell.length_c   1.000
_cell.angle_alpha   90.00
_cell.angle_beta   90.00
_cell.angle_gamma   90.00
#
_symmetry.space_group_name_H-M   'P 1'
#
loop_
_entity.id
_entity.type
_entity.pdbx_description
1 polymer ?
#
loop_
_entity_poly.entity_id
_entity_poly.type
_entity_poly.pdbx_seq_one_letter_code
_entity_poly.pdbx_strand_id
1 'polypeptide(L)'
;MTPSLVFVHGWAFGPSFWDRLRAGLPEYPARALDLGYFGPQHLEFIPEGSGPLVAVGHSLGFQWLLGHAPFRFDALASLGGFARFDVPPGPVRAMR
;
A
#
# COMPACT_ATOMS: atom_id res chain seq x y z
N MET A 1 -1.23 16.18 -14.14
CA MET A 1 -0.06 15.40 -13.70
C MET A 1 -0.52 13.98 -13.47
N THR A 2 0.25 12.98 -13.89
CA THR A 2 -0.09 11.57 -13.64
C THR A 2 0.31 11.20 -12.22
N PRO A 3 -0.60 10.63 -11.39
CA PRO A 3 -0.26 10.21 -10.03
C PRO A 3 0.71 9.03 -10.04
N SER A 4 1.51 8.89 -9.00
CA SER A 4 2.30 7.68 -8.78
C SER A 4 1.59 6.72 -7.82
N LEU A 5 1.79 5.42 -8.01
CA LEU A 5 1.12 4.35 -7.28
C LEU A 5 2.09 3.63 -6.34
N VAL A 6 1.67 3.42 -5.10
CA VAL A 6 2.38 2.58 -4.12
C VAL A 6 1.49 1.39 -3.78
N PHE A 7 1.97 0.18 -4.03
CA PHE A 7 1.24 -1.07 -3.80
C PHE A 7 1.77 -1.81 -2.57
N VAL A 8 0.89 -2.31 -1.71
CA VAL A 8 1.24 -3.08 -0.51
C VAL A 8 0.46 -4.39 -0.46
N HIS A 9 1.18 -5.51 -0.55
CA HIS A 9 0.57 -6.84 -0.59
C HIS A 9 0.04 -7.29 0.78
N GLY A 10 -0.87 -8.27 0.76
CA GLY A 10 -1.42 -8.88 1.97
C GLY A 10 -0.49 -9.92 2.60
N TRP A 11 -0.95 -10.52 3.70
CA TRP A 11 -0.28 -11.64 4.36
C TRP A 11 -0.02 -12.80 3.38
N ALA A 12 1.13 -13.46 3.53
CA ALA A 12 1.56 -14.60 2.71
C ALA A 12 1.65 -14.31 1.19
N PHE A 13 1.83 -13.04 0.81
CA PHE A 13 2.21 -12.62 -0.54
C PHE A 13 3.56 -11.91 -0.54
N GLY A 14 4.09 -11.62 -1.74
CA GLY A 14 5.23 -10.72 -1.95
C GLY A 14 4.87 -9.62 -2.97
N PRO A 15 5.81 -8.74 -3.33
CA PRO A 15 5.57 -7.60 -4.21
C PRO A 15 5.10 -8.01 -5.61
N SER A 16 5.46 -9.21 -6.08
CA SER A 16 5.04 -9.76 -7.37
C SER A 16 3.54 -10.02 -7.50
N PHE A 17 2.80 -10.03 -6.38
CA PHE A 17 1.33 -10.04 -6.37
C PHE A 17 0.74 -8.92 -7.26
N TRP A 18 1.45 -7.80 -7.38
CA TRP A 18 1.00 -6.61 -8.12
C TRP A 18 1.46 -6.56 -9.58
N ASP A 19 2.28 -7.50 -10.04
CA ASP A 19 2.94 -7.37 -11.35
C ASP A 19 1.94 -7.30 -12.51
N ARG A 20 0.87 -8.12 -12.48
CA ARG A 20 -0.16 -8.07 -13.53
C ARG A 20 -0.93 -6.75 -13.53
N LEU A 21 -1.24 -6.21 -12.36
CA LEU A 21 -1.94 -4.92 -12.27
C LEU A 21 -1.05 -3.79 -12.77
N ARG A 22 0.24 -3.79 -12.39
CA ARG A 22 1.23 -2.82 -12.87
C ARG A 22 1.42 -2.90 -14.38
N ALA A 23 1.48 -4.11 -14.94
CA ALA A 23 1.57 -4.31 -16.39
C ALA A 23 0.33 -3.77 -17.14
N GLY A 24 -0.84 -3.76 -16.49
CA GLY A 24 -2.08 -3.18 -17.04
C GLY A 24 -2.22 -1.67 -16.86
N LEU A 25 -1.28 -1.02 -16.15
CA LEU A 25 -1.30 0.42 -15.84
C LEU A 25 0.07 1.07 -16.16
N PRO A 26 0.64 0.87 -17.37
CA PRO A 26 2.01 1.26 -17.69
C PRO A 26 2.26 2.77 -17.65
N GLU A 27 1.22 3.60 -17.79
CA GLU A 27 1.31 5.05 -17.76
C GLU A 27 1.53 5.63 -16.35
N TYR A 28 1.28 4.85 -15.30
CA TYR A 28 1.43 5.29 -13.91
C TYR A 28 2.76 4.79 -13.33
N PRO A 29 3.66 5.70 -12.89
CA PRO A 29 4.83 5.30 -12.13
C PRO A 29 4.42 4.50 -10.88
N ALA A 30 4.99 3.33 -10.69
CA ALA A 30 4.56 2.41 -9.64
C ALA A 30 5.73 1.82 -8.84
N ARG A 31 5.51 1.66 -7.54
CA ARG A 31 6.35 0.87 -6.61
C ARG A 31 5.49 -0.15 -5.90
N ALA A 32 6.01 -1.37 -5.73
CA ALA A 32 5.40 -2.40 -4.89
C ALA A 32 6.33 -2.63 -3.70
N LEU A 33 5.82 -2.43 -2.49
CA LEU A 33 6.58 -2.67 -1.27
C LEU A 33 6.59 -4.16 -0.95
N ASP A 34 7.68 -4.63 -0.34
CA ASP A 34 7.82 -5.97 0.20
C ASP A 34 7.81 -5.91 1.73
N LEU A 35 6.80 -6.51 2.35
CA LEU A 35 6.69 -6.62 3.81
C LEU A 35 7.58 -7.72 4.39
N GLY A 36 8.29 -8.49 3.55
CA GLY A 36 9.34 -9.43 3.98
C GLY A 36 8.82 -10.79 4.45
N TYR A 37 7.64 -11.24 4.01
CA TYR A 37 7.12 -12.56 4.44
C TYR A 37 7.97 -13.74 3.95
N PHE A 38 8.68 -13.58 2.83
CA PHE A 38 9.50 -14.63 2.22
C PHE A 38 10.96 -14.20 2.00
N GLY A 39 11.40 -13.10 2.61
CA GLY A 39 12.72 -12.51 2.39
C GLY A 39 12.93 -11.21 3.16
N PRO A 40 14.01 -10.47 2.88
CA PRO A 40 14.22 -9.16 3.49
C PRO A 40 13.07 -8.19 3.16
N GLN A 41 12.75 -7.32 4.10
CA GLN A 41 11.77 -6.26 3.89
C GLN A 41 12.34 -5.18 2.96
N HIS A 42 11.54 -4.71 2.00
CA HIS A 42 11.91 -3.64 1.06
C HIS A 42 10.80 -2.58 0.98
N LEU A 43 10.97 -1.48 1.72
CA LEU A 43 9.99 -0.38 1.81
C LEU A 43 10.46 0.87 1.05
N GLU A 44 10.66 0.76 -0.26
CA GLU A 44 11.03 1.90 -1.10
C GLU A 44 9.78 2.71 -1.49
N PHE A 45 9.45 3.70 -0.68
CA PHE A 45 8.40 4.67 -0.99
C PHE A 45 8.87 5.70 -2.01
N ILE A 46 7.93 6.19 -2.82
CA ILE A 46 8.14 7.37 -3.66
C ILE A 46 8.22 8.59 -2.73
N PRO A 47 9.24 9.46 -2.83
CA PRO A 47 9.41 10.58 -1.92
C PRO A 47 8.18 11.50 -1.88
N GLU A 48 7.78 11.93 -0.68
CA GLU A 48 6.75 12.96 -0.51
C GLU A 48 7.12 14.23 -1.29
N GLY A 49 6.13 14.90 -1.88
CA GLY A 49 6.35 16.09 -2.72
C GLY A 49 6.76 15.79 -4.16
N SER A 50 6.91 14.52 -4.57
CA SER A 50 7.16 14.13 -5.97
C SER A 50 5.94 14.30 -6.91
N GLY A 51 4.80 14.77 -6.39
CA GLY A 51 3.52 14.87 -7.08
C GLY A 51 2.43 14.06 -6.35
N PRO A 52 1.25 13.89 -6.98
CA PRO A 52 0.15 13.14 -6.36
C PRO A 52 0.52 11.66 -6.15
N LEU A 53 0.29 11.15 -4.94
CA LEU A 53 0.58 9.78 -4.52
C LEU A 53 -0.69 9.03 -4.13
N VAL A 54 -0.91 7.87 -4.74
CA VAL A 54 -2.03 6.97 -4.43
C VAL A 54 -1.47 5.67 -3.88
N ALA A 55 -1.92 5.25 -2.69
CA ALA A 55 -1.58 3.95 -2.14
C ALA A 55 -2.70 2.93 -2.34
N VAL A 56 -2.33 1.71 -2.73
CA VAL A 56 -3.21 0.58 -2.95
C VAL A 56 -2.77 -0.56 -2.04
N GLY A 57 -3.67 -1.00 -1.15
CA GLY A 57 -3.39 -2.09 -0.22
C GLY A 57 -4.34 -3.27 -0.42
N HIS A 58 -3.81 -4.49 -0.35
CA HIS A 58 -4.61 -5.71 -0.31
C HIS A 58 -4.66 -6.29 1.11
N SER A 59 -5.86 -6.60 1.63
CA SER A 59 -6.02 -7.29 2.93
C SER A 59 -5.16 -6.64 4.04
N LEU A 60 -4.27 -7.40 4.67
CA LEU A 60 -3.34 -6.93 5.69
C LEU A 60 -2.41 -5.80 5.22
N GLY A 61 -2.08 -5.73 3.93
CA GLY A 61 -1.27 -4.65 3.36
C GLY A 61 -1.96 -3.28 3.44
N PHE A 62 -3.29 -3.24 3.31
CA PHE A 62 -4.05 -2.01 3.53
C PHE A 62 -4.04 -1.61 5.01
N GLN A 63 -4.23 -2.57 5.91
CA GLN A 63 -4.14 -2.32 7.36
C GLN A 63 -2.76 -1.80 7.76
N TRP A 64 -1.71 -2.39 7.18
CA TRP A 64 -0.33 -1.96 7.38
C TRP A 64 -0.13 -0.52 6.90
N LEU A 65 -0.61 -0.16 5.70
CA LEU A 65 -0.56 1.21 5.17
C LEU A 65 -1.18 2.24 6.13
N LEU A 66 -2.36 1.95 6.68
CA LEU A 66 -3.05 2.88 7.60
C LEU A 66 -2.26 3.15 8.89
N GLY A 67 -1.43 2.21 9.32
CA GLY A 67 -0.66 2.30 10.57
C GLY A 67 0.80 2.71 10.41
N HIS A 68 1.39 2.54 9.23
CA HIS A 68 2.84 2.68 9.00
C HIS A 68 3.21 3.61 7.84
N ALA A 69 2.22 4.24 7.18
CA ALA A 69 2.51 5.21 6.14
C ALA A 69 3.44 6.32 6.69
N PRO A 70 4.60 6.57 6.04
CA PRO A 70 5.57 7.55 6.53
C PRO A 70 5.10 9.00 6.31
N PHE A 71 4.10 9.19 5.45
CA PHE A 71 3.49 10.46 5.10
C PHE A 71 2.06 10.22 4.59
N ARG A 72 1.31 11.30 4.38
CA ARG A 72 -0.06 11.23 3.89
C ARG A 72 -0.09 10.97 2.38
N PHE A 73 -0.95 10.04 1.95
CA PHE A 73 -1.27 9.84 0.54
C PHE A 73 -2.45 10.74 0.12
N ASP A 74 -2.47 11.14 -1.15
CA ASP A 74 -3.58 11.92 -1.73
C ASP A 74 -4.84 11.06 -1.89
N ALA A 75 -4.66 9.76 -2.15
CA ALA A 75 -5.76 8.80 -2.21
C ALA A 75 -5.34 7.41 -1.73
N LEU A 76 -6.34 6.65 -1.28
CA LEU A 76 -6.21 5.27 -0.84
C LEU A 76 -7.19 4.37 -1.58
N ALA A 77 -6.72 3.22 -2.03
CA ALA A 77 -7.56 2.14 -2.56
C ALA A 77 -7.35 0.86 -1.74
N SER A 78 -8.45 0.26 -1.31
CA SER A 78 -8.47 -1.00 -0.56
C SER A 78 -8.99 -2.12 -1.43
N LEU A 79 -8.25 -3.23 -1.52
CA LEU A 79 -8.71 -4.49 -2.11
C LEU A 79 -8.90 -5.52 -1.00
N GLY A 80 -10.13 -5.70 -0.54
CA GLY A 80 -10.44 -6.60 0.58
C GLY A 80 -9.73 -6.24 1.89
N GLY A 81 -9.29 -4.98 2.02
CA GLY A 81 -8.57 -4.49 3.19
C GLY A 81 -9.49 -4.17 4.36
N PHE A 82 -8.89 -4.11 5.53
CA PHE A 82 -9.54 -3.79 6.80
C PHE A 82 -8.67 -2.82 7.59
N ALA A 83 -9.28 -2.04 8.48
CA ALA A 83 -8.52 -1.17 9.37
C ALA A 83 -8.03 -1.89 10.63
N ARG A 84 -8.72 -2.99 11.00
CA ARG A 84 -8.51 -3.76 12.23
C ARG A 84 -8.87 -5.22 11.95
N PHE A 85 -8.14 -6.17 12.55
CA PHE A 85 -8.37 -7.62 12.42
C PHE A 85 -8.38 -8.24 13.82
N ASP A 86 -9.35 -9.13 14.08
CA ASP A 86 -9.52 -9.87 15.34
C ASP A 86 -9.55 -9.01 16.62
N VAL A 87 -10.24 -7.86 16.56
CA VAL A 87 -10.37 -6.95 17.71
C VAL A 87 -11.79 -6.37 17.83
N PRO A 88 -12.26 -6.02 19.04
CA PRO A 88 -13.60 -5.46 19.25
C PRO A 88 -13.85 -4.14 18.50
N PRO A 89 -15.11 -3.84 18.13
CA PRO A 89 -15.48 -2.56 17.51
C PRO A 89 -14.98 -1.35 18.30
N GLY A 90 -14.55 -0.31 17.61
CA GLY A 90 -14.03 0.92 18.22
C GLY A 90 -13.44 1.87 17.18
N PRO A 91 -13.17 3.13 17.54
CA PRO A 91 -12.71 4.15 16.60
C PRO A 91 -11.41 3.73 15.91
N VAL A 92 -11.36 3.88 14.59
CA VAL A 92 -10.16 3.68 13.78
C VAL A 92 -9.39 5.00 13.76
N ARG A 93 -8.16 5.00 14.27
CA ARG A 93 -7.20 6.09 14.03
C ARG A 93 -6.51 5.82 12.70
N ALA A 94 -7.13 6.21 11.59
CA ALA A 94 -6.47 6.18 10.29
C ALA A 94 -5.58 7.41 10.17
N MET A 95 -4.31 7.21 9.81
CA MET A 95 -3.35 8.21 9.30
C MET A 95 -3.26 9.52 10.10
N ARG A 96 -2.17 9.66 10.86
CA ARG A 96 -1.70 10.96 11.37
C ARG A 96 -0.89 11.68 10.31
#